data_AF-A0A972DXP1-F1
#
_entry.id   AF-A0A972DXP1-F1
#
_cell.length_a   1.000
_cell.length_b   1.000
_cell.length_c   1.000
_cell.angle_alpha   90.00
_cell.angle_beta   90.00
_cell.angle_gamma   90.00
#
_symmetry.space_group_name_H-M   'P 1'
#
loop_
_entity.id
_entity.type
_entity.pdbx_description
1 polymer ?
#
loop_
_entity_poly.entity_id
_entity_poly.type
_entity_poly.pdbx_seq_one_letter_code
_entity_poly.pdbx_strand_id
1 'polypeptide(L)'
;MIVSVAVGMAFSGCGGRARPLQLETSTGKPEVVVKASMKAVAAYLTSEMLTGDYMLKSQNPNVIVFNRYSPYQINYEPVPGENRVTYNLVNAPGGVRVMMTMVNVLRPDSAYEQITSDQSKEYDAASSYQIVLNRMKYRLETENPGTLGLKLSGYYADRIESVDADGPAAKAGLQAGDIILTADGVAVADDPVANYALILHHQAGTTHELVVKRKKDVTETVSVVFSPIEEIPGKSVSSAAGAPASVAADATFNVESIGAAISGGRIVSVTADGPAEKAGLQAEDVVTMIDGEPVAADWVQNAGKLAGRTNTSVVVTVKRGEEEVTVPVIRKNP
;
A
#
# COMPACT_ATOMS: atom_id res chain seq x y z
N MET A 1 -0.77 -68.40 -28.08
CA MET A 1 -0.13 -67.63 -27.00
C MET A 1 0.92 -66.72 -27.64
N ILE A 2 0.58 -65.45 -27.86
CA ILE A 2 1.53 -64.39 -28.23
C ILE A 2 1.21 -63.25 -27.27
N VAL A 3 2.18 -62.90 -26.43
CA VAL A 3 2.09 -61.85 -25.42
C VAL A 3 2.44 -60.53 -26.11
N SER A 4 1.45 -59.65 -26.29
CA SER A 4 1.70 -58.27 -26.71
C SER A 4 2.01 -57.42 -25.47
N VAL A 5 3.26 -56.98 -25.37
CA VAL A 5 3.70 -55.94 -24.43
C VAL A 5 3.37 -54.59 -25.06
N ALA A 6 2.31 -53.93 -24.59
CA ALA A 6 2.04 -52.54 -24.91
C ALA A 6 2.77 -51.65 -23.89
N VAL A 7 3.88 -51.07 -24.34
CA VAL A 7 4.59 -49.99 -23.63
C VAL A 7 3.70 -48.75 -23.65
N GLY A 8 3.12 -48.41 -22.50
CA GLY A 8 2.43 -47.14 -22.32
C GLY A 8 3.45 -46.01 -22.26
N MET A 9 3.55 -45.22 -23.33
CA MET A 9 4.21 -43.91 -23.28
C MET A 9 3.37 -42.99 -22.39
N ALA A 10 3.81 -42.78 -21.16
CA ALA A 10 3.36 -41.66 -20.35
C ALA A 10 3.97 -40.39 -20.96
N PHE A 11 3.15 -39.62 -21.69
CA PHE A 11 3.50 -38.24 -22.01
C PHE A 11 3.47 -37.44 -20.70
N SER A 12 4.65 -37.22 -20.12
CA SER A 12 4.89 -36.15 -19.15
C SER A 12 4.77 -34.82 -19.89
N GLY A 13 3.54 -34.38 -20.12
CA GLY A 13 3.27 -33.02 -20.58
C GLY A 13 3.72 -32.07 -19.49
N CYS A 14 4.77 -31.28 -19.75
CA CYS A 14 5.01 -30.01 -19.09
C CYS A 14 3.83 -29.08 -19.38
N GLY A 15 2.70 -29.31 -18.72
CA GLY A 15 1.61 -28.35 -18.64
C GLY A 15 2.01 -27.27 -17.66
N GLY A 16 2.89 -26.36 -18.06
CA GLY A 16 2.95 -25.06 -17.39
C GLY A 16 1.53 -24.49 -17.48
N ARG A 17 0.84 -24.36 -16.34
CA ARG A 17 -0.49 -23.75 -16.34
C ARG A 17 -0.28 -22.35 -16.93
N ALA A 18 -0.90 -22.09 -18.08
CA ALA A 18 -0.87 -20.75 -18.64
C ALA A 18 -1.54 -19.83 -17.61
N ARG A 19 -0.77 -18.88 -17.08
CA ARG A 19 -1.32 -17.87 -16.15
C ARG A 19 -2.49 -17.16 -16.81
N PRO A 20 -3.56 -16.87 -16.06
CA PRO A 20 -4.69 -16.17 -16.62
C PRO A 20 -4.28 -14.75 -17.06
N LEU A 21 -4.93 -14.24 -18.10
CA LEU A 21 -4.64 -12.90 -18.63
C LEU A 21 -5.11 -11.78 -17.67
N GLN A 22 -6.04 -12.09 -16.76
CA GLN A 22 -6.68 -11.18 -15.82
C GLN A 22 -6.93 -11.88 -14.48
N LEU A 23 -7.20 -11.10 -13.45
CA LEU A 23 -7.55 -11.65 -12.14
C LEU A 23 -8.93 -12.31 -12.18
N GLU A 24 -9.12 -13.35 -11.36
CA GLU A 24 -10.41 -14.01 -11.15
C GLU A 24 -11.31 -13.20 -10.20
N THR A 25 -11.56 -11.94 -10.56
CA THR A 25 -12.51 -11.06 -9.88
C THR A 25 -13.67 -10.73 -10.80
N SER A 26 -14.76 -10.18 -10.23
CA SER A 26 -15.94 -9.83 -11.05
C SER A 26 -15.67 -8.78 -12.12
N THR A 27 -14.59 -8.00 -11.98
CA THR A 27 -14.18 -6.93 -12.90
C THR A 27 -12.96 -7.30 -13.75
N GLY A 28 -12.31 -8.45 -13.51
CA GLY A 28 -11.01 -8.80 -14.07
C GLY A 28 -9.85 -7.92 -13.57
N LYS A 29 -10.12 -7.04 -12.59
CA LYS A 29 -9.23 -6.05 -12.00
C LYS A 29 -9.11 -6.24 -10.49
N PRO A 30 -8.14 -5.58 -9.82
CA PRO A 30 -7.99 -5.72 -8.38
C PRO A 30 -9.23 -5.22 -7.63
N GLU A 31 -9.80 -6.10 -6.81
CA GLU A 31 -11.06 -5.86 -6.14
C GLU A 31 -11.18 -6.71 -4.87
N VAL A 32 -11.80 -6.15 -3.82
CA VAL A 32 -12.09 -6.89 -2.59
C VAL A 32 -13.34 -6.35 -1.89
N VAL A 33 -14.06 -7.19 -1.14
CA VAL A 33 -15.08 -6.74 -0.18
C VAL A 33 -14.51 -6.86 1.23
N VAL A 34 -14.53 -5.76 1.98
CA VAL A 34 -13.99 -5.65 3.34
C VAL A 34 -15.11 -5.38 4.34
N LYS A 35 -15.22 -6.23 5.35
CA LYS A 35 -16.14 -6.10 6.49
C LYS A 35 -15.61 -5.06 7.48
N ALA A 36 -15.63 -3.81 7.05
CA ALA A 36 -15.26 -2.64 7.83
C ALA A 36 -16.12 -1.44 7.40
N SER A 37 -16.03 -0.32 8.14
CA SER A 37 -16.69 0.92 7.72
C SER A 37 -15.95 1.58 6.56
N MET A 38 -16.64 2.40 5.77
CA MET A 38 -16.01 3.18 4.69
C MET A 38 -14.91 4.12 5.22
N LYS A 39 -15.11 4.67 6.44
CA LYS A 39 -14.09 5.45 7.15
C LYS A 39 -12.84 4.62 7.46
N ALA A 40 -13.02 3.40 7.97
CA ALA A 40 -11.91 2.50 8.29
C ALA A 40 -11.09 2.13 7.04
N VAL A 41 -11.78 1.76 5.96
CA VAL A 41 -11.16 1.45 4.67
C VAL A 41 -10.40 2.66 4.12
N ALA A 42 -11.01 3.84 4.12
CA ALA A 42 -10.36 5.06 3.64
C ALA A 42 -9.12 5.43 4.47
N ALA A 43 -9.19 5.32 5.80
CA ALA A 43 -8.05 5.57 6.68
C ALA A 43 -6.90 4.58 6.43
N TYR A 44 -7.21 3.28 6.28
CA TYR A 44 -6.21 2.26 5.94
C TYR A 44 -5.51 2.57 4.62
N LEU A 45 -6.28 2.73 3.54
CA LEU A 45 -5.73 3.00 2.21
C LEU A 45 -4.89 4.26 2.19
N THR A 46 -5.35 5.33 2.84
CA THR A 46 -4.62 6.59 2.89
C THR A 46 -3.32 6.46 3.67
N SER A 47 -3.32 5.78 4.81
CA SER A 47 -2.09 5.55 5.57
C SER A 47 -1.10 4.64 4.82
N GLU A 48 -1.56 3.56 4.18
CA GLU A 48 -0.70 2.65 3.44
C GLU A 48 -0.08 3.34 2.23
N MET A 49 -0.86 4.13 1.48
CA MET A 49 -0.36 4.82 0.29
C MET A 49 0.59 5.95 0.63
N LEU A 50 0.31 6.73 1.68
CA LEU A 50 1.15 7.86 2.09
C LEU A 50 2.43 7.45 2.84
N THR A 51 2.48 6.25 3.43
CA THR A 51 3.74 5.68 3.94
C THR A 51 4.61 5.11 2.81
N GLY A 52 4.02 4.83 1.65
CA GLY A 52 4.75 4.62 0.41
C GLY A 52 5.11 5.92 -0.30
N ASP A 53 5.68 5.80 -1.49
CA ASP A 53 6.04 6.95 -2.34
C ASP A 53 4.83 7.54 -3.11
N TYR A 54 3.60 7.28 -2.64
CA TYR A 54 2.39 7.79 -3.26
C TYR A 54 1.87 9.03 -2.53
N MET A 55 1.13 9.85 -3.27
CA MET A 55 0.64 11.14 -2.82
C MET A 55 -0.85 11.17 -3.05
N LEU A 56 -1.59 11.80 -2.13
CA LEU A 56 -3.02 11.94 -2.29
C LEU A 56 -3.30 13.03 -3.33
N LYS A 57 -3.95 12.65 -4.44
CA LYS A 57 -4.32 13.55 -5.54
C LYS A 57 -5.71 14.14 -5.33
N SER A 58 -6.66 13.32 -4.89
CA SER A 58 -8.01 13.78 -4.53
C SER A 58 -8.73 12.75 -3.68
N GLN A 59 -9.62 13.20 -2.80
CA GLN A 59 -10.47 12.33 -2.01
C GLN A 59 -11.89 12.88 -1.94
N ASN A 60 -12.86 12.02 -2.21
CA ASN A 60 -14.23 12.19 -1.79
C ASN A 60 -14.68 10.90 -1.05
N PRO A 61 -15.88 10.85 -0.45
CA PRO A 61 -16.28 9.69 0.34
C PRO A 61 -16.22 8.34 -0.38
N ASN A 62 -16.38 8.32 -1.70
CA ASN A 62 -16.49 7.10 -2.51
C ASN A 62 -15.30 6.87 -3.44
N VAL A 63 -14.41 7.85 -3.61
CA VAL A 63 -13.28 7.76 -4.54
C VAL A 63 -12.06 8.41 -3.90
N ILE A 64 -10.98 7.64 -3.81
CA ILE A 64 -9.68 8.10 -3.34
C ILE A 64 -8.68 7.90 -4.48
N VAL A 65 -8.01 8.98 -4.89
CA VAL A 65 -7.06 8.98 -5.98
C VAL A 65 -5.70 9.34 -5.42
N PHE A 66 -4.72 8.48 -5.64
CA PHE A 66 -3.32 8.72 -5.37
C PHE A 66 -2.54 8.81 -6.68
N ASN A 67 -1.42 9.50 -6.66
CA ASN A 67 -0.44 9.48 -7.74
C ASN A 67 0.97 9.26 -7.19
N ARG A 68 1.85 8.73 -8.04
CA ARG A 68 3.30 8.74 -7.84
C ARG A 68 3.94 9.34 -9.07
N TYR A 69 4.81 10.33 -8.90
CA TYR A 69 5.53 10.92 -10.03
C TYR A 69 6.38 9.86 -10.74
N SER A 70 6.27 9.80 -12.06
CA SER A 70 6.97 8.85 -12.92
C SER A 70 7.22 9.50 -14.28
N PRO A 71 8.37 10.17 -14.46
CA PRO A 71 8.65 10.91 -15.68
C PRO A 71 8.84 9.96 -16.86
N TYR A 72 8.43 10.41 -18.04
CA TYR A 72 8.71 9.74 -19.31
C TYR A 72 9.85 10.45 -20.03
N GLN A 73 10.60 9.71 -20.83
CA GLN A 73 11.48 10.31 -21.84
C GLN A 73 10.83 10.19 -23.21
N ILE A 74 10.56 11.33 -23.84
CA ILE A 74 10.06 11.39 -25.21
C ILE A 74 11.02 12.25 -26.00
N ASN A 75 11.66 11.67 -27.02
CA ASN A 75 12.71 12.34 -27.80
C ASN A 75 13.86 12.89 -26.94
N TYR A 76 14.29 12.13 -25.92
CA TYR A 76 15.31 12.52 -24.94
C TYR A 76 14.94 13.70 -24.03
N GLU A 77 13.73 14.25 -24.16
CA GLU A 77 13.22 15.29 -23.28
C GLU A 77 12.37 14.66 -22.16
N PRO A 78 12.54 15.12 -20.90
CA PRO A 78 11.70 14.70 -19.80
C PRO A 78 10.29 15.24 -19.99
N VAL A 79 9.31 14.35 -20.01
CA VAL A 79 7.88 14.70 -20.04
C VAL A 79 7.26 14.26 -18.73
N PRO A 80 6.53 15.15 -18.02
CA PRO A 80 5.88 14.80 -16.76
C PRO A 80 4.96 13.60 -16.95
N GLY A 81 5.02 12.67 -15.99
CA GLY A 81 4.15 11.52 -15.95
C GLY A 81 3.88 11.10 -14.52
N GLU A 82 2.85 10.29 -14.33
CA GLU A 82 2.51 9.72 -13.04
C GLU A 82 1.94 8.31 -13.18
N ASN A 83 2.15 7.49 -12.15
CA ASN A 83 1.31 6.35 -11.90
C ASN A 83 0.12 6.83 -11.05
N ARG A 84 -1.11 6.67 -11.54
CA ARG A 84 -2.33 7.10 -10.85
C ARG A 84 -3.12 5.89 -10.37
N VAL A 85 -3.29 5.78 -9.06
CA VAL A 85 -4.09 4.74 -8.40
C VAL A 85 -5.42 5.34 -7.98
N THR A 86 -6.52 4.73 -8.38
CA THR A 86 -7.88 5.11 -8.01
C THR A 86 -8.54 3.97 -7.25
N TYR A 87 -8.95 4.22 -6.02
CA TYR A 87 -9.82 3.35 -5.23
C TYR A 87 -11.25 3.85 -5.31
N ASN A 88 -12.18 2.99 -5.76
CA ASN A 88 -13.61 3.23 -5.71
C ASN A 88 -14.22 2.41 -4.57
N LEU A 89 -14.87 3.08 -3.64
CA LEU A 89 -15.44 2.54 -2.42
C LEU A 89 -16.97 2.56 -2.52
N VAL A 90 -17.57 1.38 -2.48
CA VAL A 90 -19.02 1.20 -2.63
C VAL A 90 -19.53 0.34 -1.48
N ASN A 91 -20.61 0.76 -0.83
CA ASN A 91 -21.29 -0.09 0.14
C ASN A 91 -21.83 -1.34 -0.55
N ALA A 92 -21.56 -2.52 0.01
CA ALA A 92 -21.96 -3.80 -0.53
C ALA A 92 -22.43 -4.74 0.59
N PRO A 93 -23.18 -5.82 0.26
CA PRO A 93 -23.44 -6.88 1.23
C PRO A 93 -22.11 -7.39 1.81
N GLY A 94 -22.01 -7.42 3.13
CA GLY A 94 -20.79 -7.86 3.83
C GLY A 94 -19.77 -6.75 4.11
N GLY A 95 -19.98 -5.50 3.67
CA GLY A 95 -19.15 -4.36 4.05
C GLY A 95 -18.94 -3.34 2.93
N VAL A 96 -17.68 -3.00 2.65
CA VAL A 96 -17.30 -2.04 1.61
C VAL A 96 -16.57 -2.78 0.50
N ARG A 97 -17.10 -2.70 -0.72
CA ARG A 97 -16.44 -3.14 -1.94
C ARG A 97 -15.44 -2.07 -2.36
N VAL A 98 -14.18 -2.47 -2.47
CA VAL A 98 -13.07 -1.63 -2.90
C VAL A 98 -12.60 -2.14 -4.26
N MET A 99 -12.74 -1.30 -5.28
CA MET A 99 -12.25 -1.57 -6.63
C MET A 99 -11.07 -0.65 -6.91
N MET A 100 -9.96 -1.21 -7.36
CA MET A 100 -8.76 -0.44 -7.65
C MET A 100 -8.48 -0.39 -9.15
N THR A 101 -8.09 0.77 -9.65
CA THR A 101 -7.52 0.95 -10.98
C THR A 101 -6.18 1.64 -10.86
N MET A 102 -5.18 1.16 -11.60
CA MET A 102 -3.88 1.79 -11.72
C MET A 102 -3.61 2.07 -13.19
N VAL A 103 -3.33 3.33 -13.50
CA VAL A 103 -3.01 3.78 -14.86
C VAL A 103 -1.72 4.56 -14.88
N ASN A 104 -1.02 4.46 -15.99
CA ASN A 104 0.09 5.32 -16.33
C ASN A 104 -0.46 6.54 -17.07
N VAL A 105 -0.08 7.74 -16.62
CA VAL A 105 -0.60 9.00 -17.15
C VAL A 105 0.57 9.86 -17.60
N LEU A 106 0.50 10.36 -18.83
CA LEU A 106 1.43 11.29 -19.43
C LEU A 106 0.84 12.71 -19.41
N ARG A 107 1.66 13.71 -19.08
CA ARG A 107 1.27 15.12 -18.92
C ARG A 107 0.04 15.31 -18.02
N PRO A 108 0.08 14.78 -16.78
CA PRO A 108 -1.05 14.86 -15.86
C PRO A 108 -1.47 16.32 -15.60
N ASP A 109 -2.77 16.52 -15.36
CA ASP A 109 -3.40 17.82 -15.06
C ASP A 109 -3.24 18.88 -16.16
N SER A 110 -2.87 18.48 -17.38
CA SER A 110 -2.79 19.36 -18.54
C SER A 110 -3.93 19.11 -19.52
N ALA A 111 -4.14 20.04 -20.46
CA ALA A 111 -5.05 19.85 -21.60
C ALA A 111 -4.62 18.68 -22.53
N TYR A 112 -3.41 18.15 -22.35
CA TYR A 112 -2.83 17.06 -23.12
C TYR A 112 -2.64 15.78 -22.29
N GLU A 113 -3.34 15.66 -21.16
CA GLU A 113 -3.31 14.45 -20.33
C GLU A 113 -3.71 13.21 -21.15
N GLN A 114 -2.91 12.14 -21.04
CA GLN A 114 -3.15 10.89 -21.75
C GLN A 114 -2.89 9.70 -20.83
N ILE A 115 -3.84 8.75 -20.79
CA ILE A 115 -3.59 7.44 -20.19
C ILE A 115 -2.80 6.61 -21.20
N THR A 116 -1.58 6.21 -20.83
CA THR A 116 -0.67 5.45 -21.71
C THR A 116 -0.77 3.95 -21.49
N SER A 117 -1.14 3.51 -20.28
CA SER A 117 -1.43 2.10 -19.98
C SER A 117 -2.37 1.96 -18.78
N ASP A 118 -3.17 0.88 -18.77
CA ASP A 118 -4.02 0.46 -17.66
C ASP A 118 -3.44 -0.82 -17.04
N GLN A 119 -2.52 -0.61 -16.09
CA GLN A 119 -1.79 -1.67 -15.40
C GLN A 119 -2.70 -2.59 -14.59
N SER A 120 -3.90 -2.11 -14.20
CA SER A 120 -4.86 -2.95 -13.49
C SER A 120 -5.49 -4.06 -14.34
N LYS A 121 -5.25 -4.09 -15.66
CA LYS A 121 -5.70 -5.14 -16.58
C LYS A 121 -4.64 -6.19 -16.89
N GLU A 122 -3.39 -5.94 -16.50
CA GLU A 122 -2.26 -6.83 -16.78
C GLU A 122 -2.03 -7.72 -15.55
N TYR A 123 -2.18 -9.05 -15.69
CA TYR A 123 -2.20 -9.99 -14.54
C TYR A 123 -1.05 -9.78 -13.54
N ASP A 124 0.19 -9.64 -14.02
CA ASP A 124 1.35 -9.51 -13.14
C ASP A 124 1.28 -8.21 -12.29
N ALA A 125 0.93 -7.08 -12.90
CA ALA A 125 0.73 -5.83 -12.18
C ALA A 125 -0.52 -5.90 -11.28
N ALA A 126 -1.63 -6.41 -11.81
CA ALA A 126 -2.91 -6.55 -11.10
C ALA A 126 -2.76 -7.43 -9.85
N SER A 127 -1.98 -8.51 -9.90
CA SER A 127 -1.75 -9.41 -8.77
C SER A 127 -1.06 -8.69 -7.60
N SER A 128 -0.07 -7.85 -7.89
CA SER A 128 0.62 -7.02 -6.88
C SER A 128 -0.35 -6.08 -6.17
N TYR A 129 -1.31 -5.52 -6.90
CA TYR A 129 -2.34 -4.66 -6.33
C TYR A 129 -3.43 -5.43 -5.58
N GLN A 130 -3.77 -6.62 -6.04
CA GLN A 130 -4.70 -7.50 -5.32
C GLN A 130 -4.12 -7.92 -3.97
N ILE A 131 -2.80 -8.14 -3.88
CA ILE A 131 -2.10 -8.39 -2.62
C ILE A 131 -2.31 -7.22 -1.64
N VAL A 132 -2.17 -5.97 -2.09
CA VAL A 132 -2.42 -4.78 -1.25
C VAL A 132 -3.84 -4.77 -0.71
N LEU A 133 -4.84 -5.02 -1.57
CA LEU A 133 -6.24 -5.08 -1.17
C LEU A 133 -6.53 -6.23 -0.18
N ASN A 134 -5.93 -7.40 -0.41
CA ASN A 134 -6.08 -8.55 0.47
C ASN A 134 -5.40 -8.33 1.82
N ARG A 135 -4.24 -7.64 1.86
CA ARG A 135 -3.56 -7.24 3.09
C ARG A 135 -4.47 -6.32 3.92
N MET A 136 -5.05 -5.29 3.30
CA MET A 136 -6.02 -4.41 3.97
C MET A 136 -7.19 -5.22 4.55
N LYS A 137 -7.81 -6.10 3.74
CA LYS A 137 -8.92 -6.95 4.19
C LYS A 137 -8.52 -7.75 5.43
N TYR A 138 -7.37 -8.43 5.36
CA TYR A 138 -6.83 -9.20 6.47
C TYR A 138 -6.61 -8.34 7.73
N ARG A 139 -5.94 -7.19 7.61
CA ARG A 139 -5.67 -6.29 8.75
C ARG A 139 -6.96 -5.80 9.41
N LEU A 140 -7.97 -5.44 8.62
CA LEU A 140 -9.23 -4.87 9.12
C LEU A 140 -10.21 -5.94 9.63
N GLU A 141 -10.23 -7.14 9.07
CA GLU A 141 -11.21 -8.19 9.43
C GLU A 141 -10.73 -9.20 10.47
N THR A 142 -9.44 -9.52 10.50
CA THR A 142 -8.90 -10.47 11.48
C THR A 142 -8.90 -9.81 12.85
N GLU A 143 -9.39 -10.47 13.91
CA GLU A 143 -9.46 -9.88 15.26
C GLU A 143 -8.09 -9.43 15.76
N ASN A 144 -7.14 -10.37 15.83
CA ASN A 144 -5.76 -10.14 16.24
C ASN A 144 -4.79 -10.50 15.11
N PRO A 145 -4.63 -9.65 14.08
CA PRO A 145 -3.72 -9.91 12.97
C PRO A 145 -2.27 -9.89 13.49
N GLY A 146 -1.43 -10.71 12.89
CA GLY A 146 -0.02 -10.79 13.20
C GLY A 146 0.92 -10.30 12.09
N THR A 147 2.20 -10.20 12.39
CA THR A 147 3.23 -9.90 11.41
C THR A 147 4.47 -10.76 11.65
N LEU A 148 5.18 -11.08 10.57
CA LEU A 148 6.51 -11.70 10.61
C LEU A 148 7.63 -10.66 10.58
N GLY A 149 7.34 -9.42 10.19
CA GLY A 149 8.36 -8.40 9.96
C GLY A 149 9.27 -8.77 8.78
N LEU A 150 8.68 -9.11 7.63
CA LEU A 150 9.41 -9.37 6.40
C LEU A 150 8.66 -8.79 5.20
N LYS A 151 9.40 -8.54 4.11
CA LYS A 151 8.85 -8.19 2.80
C LYS A 151 9.10 -9.32 1.82
N LEU A 152 8.08 -9.67 1.04
CA LEU A 152 8.16 -10.66 -0.03
C LEU A 152 8.33 -9.97 -1.37
N SER A 153 9.11 -10.59 -2.24
CA SER A 153 9.37 -10.18 -3.62
C SER A 153 9.35 -11.40 -4.53
N GLY A 154 9.67 -11.16 -5.80
CA GLY A 154 9.72 -12.20 -6.81
C GLY A 154 8.36 -12.46 -7.46
N TYR A 155 8.41 -13.18 -8.57
CA TYR A 155 7.28 -13.41 -9.45
C TYR A 155 6.14 -14.24 -8.82
N TYR A 156 6.47 -15.04 -7.78
CA TYR A 156 5.53 -15.87 -7.04
C TYR A 156 5.27 -15.35 -5.62
N ALA A 157 5.81 -14.18 -5.26
CA ALA A 157 5.79 -13.65 -3.89
C ALA A 157 6.36 -14.64 -2.84
N ASP A 158 7.42 -15.36 -3.21
CA ASP A 158 8.02 -16.47 -2.45
C ASP A 158 9.42 -16.13 -1.92
N ARG A 159 10.05 -15.07 -2.41
CA ARG A 159 11.38 -14.66 -2.00
C ARG A 159 11.31 -13.61 -0.89
N ILE A 160 12.05 -13.82 0.19
CA ILE A 160 12.23 -12.81 1.22
C ILE A 160 13.14 -11.70 0.67
N GLU A 161 12.60 -10.50 0.52
CA GLU A 161 13.32 -9.31 0.08
C GLU A 161 14.10 -8.68 1.24
N SER A 162 13.40 -8.45 2.34
CA SER A 162 13.97 -7.86 3.55
C SER A 162 13.34 -8.47 4.79
N VAL A 163 14.07 -8.42 5.89
CA VAL A 163 13.61 -8.84 7.21
C VAL A 163 13.87 -7.69 8.18
N ASP A 164 12.85 -7.34 8.95
CA ASP A 164 12.96 -6.33 10.00
C ASP A 164 13.87 -6.87 11.10
N ALA A 165 14.91 -6.11 11.47
CA ALA A 165 16.00 -6.60 12.32
C ALA A 165 15.53 -7.17 13.67
N ASP A 166 14.49 -6.58 14.25
CA ASP A 166 13.91 -6.99 15.53
C ASP A 166 12.60 -7.81 15.38
N GLY A 167 12.22 -8.10 14.13
CA GLY A 167 10.99 -8.79 13.77
C GLY A 167 11.03 -10.30 14.08
N PRO A 168 9.86 -10.97 14.14
CA PRO A 168 9.78 -12.41 14.36
C PRO A 168 10.57 -13.26 13.37
N ALA A 169 10.58 -12.87 12.09
CA ALA A 169 11.33 -13.57 11.06
C ALA A 169 12.83 -13.54 11.31
N ALA A 170 13.40 -12.38 11.70
CA ALA A 170 14.82 -12.28 12.05
C ALA A 170 15.16 -13.14 13.27
N LYS A 171 14.32 -13.10 14.30
CA LYS A 171 14.48 -13.91 15.53
C LYS A 171 14.43 -15.41 15.25
N ALA A 172 13.64 -15.83 14.26
CA ALA A 172 13.59 -17.21 13.79
C ALA A 172 14.71 -17.57 12.80
N GLY A 173 15.58 -16.62 12.45
CA GLY A 173 16.73 -16.85 11.57
C GLY A 173 16.41 -16.84 10.08
N LEU A 174 15.26 -16.31 9.66
CA LEU A 174 14.98 -16.02 8.25
C LEU A 174 15.82 -14.83 7.77
N GLN A 175 16.20 -14.85 6.50
CA GLN A 175 17.12 -13.87 5.93
C GLN A 175 16.64 -13.39 4.56
N ALA A 176 17.08 -12.18 4.19
CA ALA A 176 16.94 -11.68 2.83
C ALA A 176 17.60 -12.64 1.82
N GLY A 177 16.85 -12.99 0.78
CA GLY A 177 17.26 -13.91 -0.27
C GLY A 177 16.79 -15.35 -0.08
N ASP A 178 16.29 -15.73 1.10
CA ASP A 178 15.63 -17.03 1.31
C ASP A 178 14.40 -17.15 0.40
N ILE A 179 14.17 -18.35 -0.15
CA ILE A 179 13.01 -18.67 -0.99
C ILE A 179 12.10 -19.62 -0.23
N ILE A 180 10.88 -19.20 0.05
CA ILE A 180 9.87 -20.00 0.74
C ILE A 180 9.32 -21.03 -0.26
N LEU A 181 9.43 -22.30 0.09
CA LEU A 181 8.95 -23.43 -0.70
C LEU A 181 7.57 -23.90 -0.24
N THR A 182 7.36 -23.92 1.09
CA THR A 182 6.08 -24.29 1.69
C THR A 182 5.80 -23.43 2.92
N ALA A 183 4.53 -23.26 3.23
CA ALA A 183 4.04 -22.66 4.47
C ALA A 183 2.95 -23.56 5.05
N ASP A 184 3.10 -23.97 6.31
CA ASP A 184 2.20 -24.89 7.03
C ASP A 184 1.88 -26.17 6.23
N GLY A 185 2.92 -26.75 5.60
CA GLY A 185 2.81 -27.95 4.77
C GLY A 185 2.15 -27.72 3.40
N VAL A 186 1.70 -26.50 3.08
CA VAL A 186 1.15 -26.14 1.78
C VAL A 186 2.25 -25.58 0.89
N ALA A 187 2.42 -26.17 -0.30
CA ALA A 187 3.42 -25.71 -1.26
C ALA A 187 3.04 -24.36 -1.86
N VAL A 188 4.05 -23.49 -2.02
CA VAL A 188 3.95 -22.26 -2.80
C VAL A 188 3.64 -22.63 -4.26
N ALA A 189 2.64 -21.99 -4.83
CA ALA A 189 2.11 -22.28 -6.16
C ALA A 189 2.44 -21.19 -7.17
N ASP A 190 2.01 -21.37 -8.41
CA ASP A 190 2.04 -20.32 -9.44
C ASP A 190 0.90 -19.30 -9.26
N ASP A 191 0.81 -18.73 -8.06
CA ASP A 191 -0.21 -17.75 -7.67
C ASP A 191 0.34 -16.82 -6.57
N PRO A 192 0.91 -15.65 -6.94
CA PRO A 192 1.49 -14.74 -5.94
C PRO A 192 0.45 -14.19 -4.95
N VAL A 193 -0.83 -14.08 -5.35
CA VAL A 193 -1.89 -13.58 -4.46
C VAL A 193 -2.19 -14.59 -3.36
N ALA A 194 -2.33 -15.86 -3.74
CA ALA A 194 -2.56 -16.95 -2.79
C ALA A 194 -1.33 -17.18 -1.91
N ASN A 195 -0.12 -17.19 -2.48
CA ASN A 195 1.11 -17.39 -1.73
C ASN A 195 1.32 -16.30 -0.67
N TYR A 196 1.10 -15.03 -1.02
CA TYR A 196 1.23 -13.93 -0.08
C TYR A 196 0.29 -14.11 1.12
N ALA A 197 -0.98 -14.48 0.87
CA ALA A 197 -1.95 -14.72 1.93
C ALA A 197 -1.56 -15.94 2.79
N LEU A 198 -1.16 -17.04 2.15
CA LEU A 198 -0.69 -18.25 2.81
C LEU A 198 0.50 -17.99 3.74
N ILE A 199 1.42 -17.10 3.36
CA ILE A 199 2.64 -16.84 4.12
C ILE A 199 2.41 -15.78 5.22
N LEU A 200 1.61 -14.75 4.96
CA LEU A 200 1.59 -13.54 5.81
C LEU A 200 0.25 -13.22 6.49
N HIS A 201 -0.85 -13.89 6.16
CA HIS A 201 -2.17 -13.55 6.71
C HIS A 201 -2.58 -14.46 7.87
N HIS A 202 -1.88 -14.34 9.00
CA HIS A 202 -2.11 -15.16 10.18
C HIS A 202 -2.39 -14.34 11.43
N GLN A 203 -2.93 -14.96 12.48
CA GLN A 203 -3.19 -14.27 13.74
C GLN A 203 -1.89 -14.07 14.52
N ALA A 204 -1.83 -13.06 15.39
CA ALA A 204 -0.72 -12.94 16.32
C ALA A 204 -0.77 -14.04 17.38
N GLY A 205 0.40 -14.52 17.79
CA GLY A 205 0.57 -15.60 18.75
C GLY A 205 0.52 -17.01 18.16
N THR A 206 0.16 -17.17 16.88
CA THR A 206 0.20 -18.48 16.21
C THR A 206 1.61 -18.78 15.69
N THR A 207 1.99 -20.06 15.77
CA THR A 207 3.23 -20.58 15.20
C THR A 207 2.97 -21.06 13.78
N HIS A 208 3.78 -20.61 12.84
CA HIS A 208 3.71 -21.00 11.43
C HIS A 208 5.04 -21.60 10.99
N GLU A 209 4.96 -22.66 10.20
CA GLU A 209 6.13 -23.38 9.71
C GLU A 209 6.42 -22.97 8.26
N LEU A 210 7.62 -22.46 8.00
CA LEU A 210 8.10 -22.14 6.66
C LEU A 210 9.24 -23.08 6.29
N VAL A 211 9.10 -23.77 5.16
CA VAL A 211 10.23 -24.47 4.56
C VAL A 211 10.88 -23.52 3.58
N VAL A 212 12.14 -23.17 3.81
CA VAL A 212 12.89 -22.21 3.02
C VAL A 212 14.10 -22.84 2.36
N LYS A 213 14.42 -22.38 1.15
CA LYS A 213 15.65 -22.66 0.43
C LYS A 213 16.59 -21.47 0.59
N ARG A 214 17.71 -21.70 1.28
CA ARG A 214 18.76 -20.71 1.50
C ARG A 214 19.78 -20.69 0.35
N LYS A 215 20.75 -19.76 0.43
CA LYS A 215 21.94 -19.76 -0.45
C LYS A 215 22.66 -21.11 -0.36
N LYS A 216 23.12 -21.62 -1.51
CA LYS A 216 23.74 -22.97 -1.72
C LYS A 216 22.77 -24.17 -1.74
N ASP A 217 21.50 -23.93 -2.09
CA ASP A 217 20.48 -24.98 -2.28
C ASP A 217 20.19 -25.83 -1.03
N VAL A 218 20.40 -25.28 0.16
CA VAL A 218 20.06 -25.93 1.44
C VAL A 218 18.61 -25.62 1.79
N THR A 219 17.83 -26.65 2.11
CA THR A 219 16.45 -26.53 2.59
C THR A 219 16.40 -26.64 4.10
N GLU A 220 15.71 -25.71 4.75
CA GLU A 220 15.51 -25.70 6.19
C GLU A 220 14.05 -25.44 6.55
N THR A 221 13.60 -26.06 7.64
CA THR A 221 12.29 -25.80 8.24
C THR A 221 12.47 -24.78 9.36
N VAL A 222 11.71 -23.68 9.31
CA VAL A 222 11.77 -22.58 10.26
C VAL A 222 10.39 -22.35 10.84
N SER A 223 10.24 -22.51 12.16
CA SER A 223 9.01 -22.16 12.87
C SER A 223 9.07 -20.72 13.37
N VAL A 224 8.06 -19.91 13.07
CA VAL A 224 7.99 -18.50 13.48
C VAL A 224 6.68 -18.21 14.18
N VAL A 225 6.73 -17.46 15.28
CA VAL A 225 5.54 -16.99 16.00
C VAL A 225 5.19 -15.58 15.53
N PHE A 226 3.97 -15.38 15.05
CA PHE A 226 3.52 -14.07 14.59
C PHE A 226 3.39 -13.09 15.76
N SER A 227 3.96 -11.90 15.63
CA SER A 227 3.80 -10.83 16.63
C SER A 227 2.59 -9.96 16.32
N PRO A 228 1.96 -9.34 17.33
CA PRO A 228 0.86 -8.41 17.11
C PRO A 228 1.30 -7.20 16.28
N ILE A 229 0.39 -6.63 15.49
CA ILE A 229 0.58 -5.29 14.92
C ILE A 229 -0.02 -4.30 15.91
N GLU A 230 0.80 -3.37 16.37
CA GLU A 230 0.41 -2.41 17.42
C GLU A 230 -0.66 -1.43 16.93
N GLU A 231 -0.51 -0.91 15.71
CA GLU A 231 -1.44 0.07 15.14
C GLU A 231 -1.88 -0.34 13.73
N ILE A 232 -3.19 -0.36 13.52
CA ILE A 232 -3.79 -0.58 12.21
C ILE A 232 -4.70 0.61 11.91
N PRO A 233 -4.34 1.46 10.94
CA PRO A 233 -5.14 2.62 10.58
C PRO A 233 -6.57 2.20 10.21
N GLY A 234 -7.55 2.93 10.73
CA GLY A 234 -8.97 2.62 10.54
C GLY A 234 -9.51 1.48 11.40
N LYS A 235 -8.68 0.79 12.18
CA LYS A 235 -9.11 -0.23 13.13
C LYS A 235 -8.87 0.23 14.56
N SER A 236 -9.95 0.57 15.26
CA SER A 236 -9.87 0.87 16.69
C SER A 236 -9.56 -0.41 17.46
N VAL A 237 -8.39 -0.48 18.09
CA VAL A 237 -8.15 -1.44 19.17
C VAL A 237 -8.97 -1.00 20.37
N SER A 238 -9.83 -1.88 20.89
CA SER A 238 -10.34 -1.73 22.25
C SER A 238 -9.19 -2.01 23.21
N SER A 239 -8.29 -1.04 23.35
CA SER A 239 -7.24 -1.09 24.36
C SER A 239 -7.93 -0.95 25.73
N ALA A 240 -8.02 -2.06 26.46
CA ALA A 240 -8.19 -2.00 27.90
C ALA A 240 -7.02 -1.18 28.48
N ALA A 241 -7.35 -0.17 29.29
CA ALA A 241 -6.47 0.80 29.95
C ALA A 241 -5.96 1.98 29.10
N GLY A 242 -6.80 3.01 28.97
CA GLY A 242 -6.47 4.36 29.47
C GLY A 242 -5.31 5.15 28.88
N ALA A 243 -4.72 4.77 27.75
CA ALA A 243 -3.83 5.66 26.99
C ALA A 243 -4.64 6.41 25.90
N PRO A 244 -4.44 7.72 25.71
CA PRO A 244 -5.07 8.43 24.61
C PRO A 244 -4.58 7.85 23.28
N ALA A 245 -5.52 7.67 22.34
CA ALA A 245 -5.24 7.22 20.99
C ALA A 245 -4.26 8.19 20.30
N SER A 246 -2.97 7.86 20.32
CA SER A 246 -2.00 8.46 19.43
C SER A 246 -2.09 7.71 18.12
N VAL A 247 -2.81 8.28 17.15
CA VAL A 247 -2.50 7.97 15.76
C VAL A 247 -1.12 8.57 15.52
N ALA A 248 -0.12 7.72 15.32
CA ALA A 248 1.26 8.00 14.94
C ALA A 248 1.72 9.48 15.03
N ALA A 249 2.32 9.87 16.16
CA ALA A 249 3.05 11.14 16.26
C ALA A 249 4.27 11.23 15.32
N ASP A 250 4.69 10.11 14.71
CA ASP A 250 5.92 9.99 13.91
C ASP A 250 5.70 9.65 12.41
N ALA A 251 4.47 9.47 11.94
CA ALA A 251 4.24 9.24 10.52
C ALA A 251 4.44 10.54 9.73
N THR A 252 5.41 10.54 8.79
CA THR A 252 5.63 11.67 7.89
C THR A 252 4.77 11.52 6.64
N PHE A 253 3.89 12.48 6.40
CA PHE A 253 3.00 12.58 5.25
C PHE A 253 3.59 13.54 4.21
N ASN A 254 3.93 13.02 3.03
CA ASN A 254 4.37 13.85 1.91
C ASN A 254 3.15 14.37 1.14
N VAL A 255 2.78 15.64 1.36
CA VAL A 255 1.64 16.29 0.70
C VAL A 255 2.13 17.09 -0.52
N GLU A 256 2.37 16.38 -1.62
CA GLU A 256 2.96 16.95 -2.85
C GLU A 256 2.14 18.09 -3.44
N SER A 257 0.81 18.01 -3.43
CA SER A 257 -0.02 19.08 -3.98
C SER A 257 0.22 20.44 -3.31
N ILE A 258 0.70 20.46 -2.06
CA ILE A 258 1.19 21.68 -1.42
C ILE A 258 2.73 21.72 -1.35
N GLY A 259 3.44 20.69 -1.78
CA GLY A 259 4.91 20.63 -1.76
C GLY A 259 5.46 20.66 -0.34
N ALA A 260 4.87 19.92 0.60
CA ALA A 260 5.33 19.86 1.99
C ALA A 260 5.26 18.45 2.56
N ALA A 261 6.27 18.07 3.36
CA ALA A 261 6.25 16.87 4.19
C ALA A 261 5.87 17.24 5.62
N ILE A 262 4.96 16.49 6.25
CA ILE A 262 4.37 16.82 7.55
C ILE A 262 4.41 15.62 8.47
N SER A 263 5.04 15.73 9.64
CA SER A 263 5.09 14.68 10.67
C SER A 263 4.45 15.16 11.96
N GLY A 264 3.45 14.44 12.47
CA GLY A 264 2.73 14.84 13.70
C GLY A 264 2.14 16.26 13.65
N GLY A 265 1.93 16.81 12.46
CA GLY A 265 1.45 18.18 12.22
C GLY A 265 2.52 19.24 12.11
N ARG A 266 3.79 18.89 12.30
CA ARG A 266 4.93 19.76 12.01
C ARG A 266 5.35 19.59 10.55
N ILE A 267 5.53 20.68 9.83
CA ILE A 267 6.17 20.67 8.52
C ILE A 267 7.64 20.32 8.72
N VAL A 268 8.08 19.19 8.18
CA VAL A 268 9.47 18.73 8.26
C VAL A 268 10.30 19.17 7.05
N SER A 269 9.66 19.38 5.89
CA SER A 269 10.31 19.99 4.73
C SER A 269 9.29 20.62 3.80
N VAL A 270 9.76 21.59 3.01
CA VAL A 270 9.03 22.17 1.87
C VAL A 270 9.85 21.94 0.61
N THR A 271 9.18 21.63 -0.48
CA THR A 271 9.80 21.50 -1.80
C THR A 271 10.23 22.88 -2.28
N ALA A 272 11.49 23.02 -2.69
CA ALA A 272 12.01 24.25 -3.28
C ALA A 272 11.21 24.64 -4.53
N ASP A 273 10.89 25.92 -4.66
CA ASP A 273 9.95 26.49 -5.64
C ASP A 273 8.54 25.88 -5.62
N GLY A 274 8.22 25.10 -4.58
CA GLY A 274 6.95 24.40 -4.40
C GLY A 274 5.84 25.32 -3.88
N PRO A 275 4.57 24.85 -3.90
CA PRO A 275 3.43 25.64 -3.44
C PRO A 275 3.55 26.17 -2.00
N ALA A 276 3.98 25.33 -1.06
CA ALA A 276 4.12 25.69 0.35
C ALA A 276 5.17 26.78 0.54
N GLU A 277 6.35 26.64 -0.09
CA GLU A 277 7.40 27.66 -0.03
C GLU A 277 6.92 28.98 -0.64
N LYS A 278 6.24 28.94 -1.80
CA LYS A 278 5.65 30.13 -2.44
C LYS A 278 4.56 30.80 -1.61
N ALA A 279 3.82 30.02 -0.83
CA ALA A 279 2.84 30.52 0.13
C ALA A 279 3.50 31.01 1.43
N GLY A 280 4.81 30.82 1.60
CA GLY A 280 5.58 31.26 2.76
C GLY A 280 5.60 30.29 3.94
N LEU A 281 5.15 29.04 3.75
CA LEU A 281 5.30 27.97 4.74
C LEU A 281 6.76 27.51 4.80
N GLN A 282 7.18 27.08 5.99
CA GLN A 282 8.58 26.73 6.29
C GLN A 282 8.64 25.42 7.06
N ALA A 283 9.82 24.76 7.06
CA ALA A 283 10.09 23.71 8.02
C ALA A 283 9.95 24.25 9.45
N GLU A 284 9.57 23.38 10.38
CA GLU A 284 9.25 23.67 11.79
C GLU A 284 7.91 24.38 12.07
N ASP A 285 7.21 24.85 11.04
CA ASP A 285 5.83 25.32 11.18
C ASP A 285 4.93 24.18 11.68
N VAL A 286 4.09 24.44 12.69
CA VAL A 286 3.12 23.45 13.20
C VAL A 286 1.74 23.81 12.69
N VAL A 287 1.15 22.96 11.85
CA VAL A 287 -0.19 23.15 11.29
C VAL A 287 -1.24 23.03 12.40
N THR A 288 -2.02 24.10 12.59
CA THR A 288 -3.07 24.19 13.61
C THR A 288 -4.48 24.19 13.02
N MET A 289 -4.66 24.72 11.79
CA MET A 289 -5.96 24.72 11.09
C MET A 289 -5.80 24.49 9.59
N ILE A 290 -6.83 23.88 8.99
CA ILE A 290 -6.95 23.66 7.54
C ILE A 290 -8.35 24.12 7.12
N ASP A 291 -8.42 25.06 6.18
CA ASP A 291 -9.65 25.72 5.72
C ASP A 291 -10.51 26.27 6.88
N GLY A 292 -9.84 26.80 7.92
CA GLY A 292 -10.48 27.38 9.10
C GLY A 292 -10.97 26.36 10.13
N GLU A 293 -10.81 25.05 9.87
CA GLU A 293 -11.12 24.00 10.82
C GLU A 293 -9.86 23.56 11.59
N PRO A 294 -9.92 23.40 12.93
CA PRO A 294 -8.83 22.82 13.70
C PRO A 294 -8.41 21.45 13.17
N VAL A 295 -7.11 21.20 13.15
CA VAL A 295 -6.57 19.88 12.80
C VAL A 295 -7.09 18.82 13.76
N ALA A 296 -7.50 17.67 13.21
CA ALA A 296 -7.89 16.52 14.02
C ALA A 296 -6.65 15.83 14.61
N ALA A 297 -6.81 15.03 15.66
CA ALA A 297 -5.72 14.19 16.16
C ALA A 297 -5.26 13.14 15.12
N ASP A 298 -6.14 12.77 14.19
CA ASP A 298 -5.84 11.86 13.08
C ASP A 298 -5.21 12.62 11.90
N TRP A 299 -3.89 12.52 11.77
CA TRP A 299 -3.15 13.20 10.71
C TRP A 299 -3.40 12.66 9.31
N VAL A 300 -3.94 11.44 9.17
CA VAL A 300 -4.36 10.90 7.87
C VAL A 300 -5.50 11.76 7.30
N GLN A 301 -6.47 12.14 8.13
CA GLN A 301 -7.57 13.01 7.73
C GLN A 301 -7.08 14.42 7.36
N ASN A 302 -6.16 14.98 8.14
CA ASN A 302 -5.62 16.31 7.90
C ASN A 302 -4.77 16.37 6.61
N ALA A 303 -3.91 15.37 6.38
CA ALA A 303 -3.19 15.22 5.11
C ALA A 303 -4.18 15.11 3.94
N GLY A 304 -5.29 14.41 4.16
CA GLY A 304 -6.48 14.38 3.29
C GLY A 304 -6.99 15.76 2.86
N LYS A 305 -7.16 16.66 3.83
CA LYS A 305 -7.67 18.03 3.62
C LYS A 305 -6.64 18.95 2.97
N LEU A 306 -5.36 18.81 3.35
CA LEU A 306 -4.27 19.59 2.76
C LEU A 306 -4.08 19.24 1.28
N ALA A 307 -4.20 17.95 0.97
CA ALA A 307 -4.13 17.48 -0.40
C ALA A 307 -5.33 17.93 -1.25
N GLY A 308 -5.16 17.96 -2.57
CA GLY A 308 -6.26 18.27 -3.48
C GLY A 308 -5.80 18.56 -4.90
N ARG A 309 -6.77 18.92 -5.76
CA ARG A 309 -6.55 19.15 -7.19
C ARG A 309 -5.61 20.34 -7.45
N THR A 310 -4.75 20.21 -8.45
CA THR A 310 -3.94 21.32 -8.97
C THR A 310 -4.81 22.54 -9.32
N ASN A 311 -4.29 23.75 -9.06
CA ASN A 311 -4.95 25.05 -9.20
C ASN A 311 -6.14 25.31 -8.26
N THR A 312 -6.33 24.49 -7.22
CA THR A 312 -7.24 24.82 -6.10
C THR A 312 -6.47 25.39 -4.93
N SER A 313 -7.13 26.18 -4.09
CA SER A 313 -6.51 26.74 -2.88
C SER A 313 -6.85 25.87 -1.65
N VAL A 314 -5.93 25.83 -0.68
CA VAL A 314 -6.19 25.43 0.71
C VAL A 314 -5.66 26.51 1.63
N VAL A 315 -6.45 26.91 2.62
CA VAL A 315 -5.99 27.87 3.63
C VAL A 315 -5.37 27.09 4.77
N VAL A 316 -4.09 27.34 5.06
CA VAL A 316 -3.35 26.66 6.12
C VAL A 316 -3.01 27.68 7.18
N THR A 317 -3.38 27.40 8.42
CA THR A 317 -2.87 28.15 9.58
C THR A 317 -1.82 27.31 10.28
N VAL A 318 -0.66 27.93 10.51
CA VAL A 318 0.48 27.32 11.20
C VAL A 318 0.90 28.17 12.39
N LYS A 319 1.48 27.53 13.40
CA LYS A 319 2.22 28.16 14.47
C LYS A 319 3.70 28.14 14.13
N ARG A 320 4.30 29.33 14.02
CA ARG A 320 5.73 29.55 13.79
C ARG A 320 6.33 30.17 15.05
N GLY A 321 6.98 29.36 15.87
CA GLY A 321 7.39 29.79 17.21
C GLY A 321 6.17 30.13 18.07
N GLU A 322 5.98 31.41 18.42
CA GLU A 322 4.80 31.88 19.16
C GLU A 322 3.74 32.56 18.28
N GLU A 323 4.05 32.83 17.00
CA GLU A 323 3.16 33.53 16.09
C GLU A 323 2.26 32.55 15.31
N GLU A 324 1.03 32.97 15.02
CA GLU A 324 0.16 32.27 14.06
C GLU A 324 0.23 32.94 12.69
N VAL A 325 0.44 32.12 11.66
CA VAL A 325 0.53 32.54 10.28
C VAL A 325 -0.53 31.79 9.47
N THR A 326 -1.43 32.52 8.82
CA THR A 326 -2.45 31.94 7.93
C THR A 326 -2.15 32.30 6.49
N VAL A 327 -1.96 31.29 5.64
CA VAL A 327 -1.61 31.49 4.22
C VAL A 327 -2.48 30.62 3.30
N PRO A 328 -2.94 31.15 2.17
CA PRO A 328 -3.52 30.34 1.11
C PRO A 328 -2.40 29.66 0.30
N VAL A 329 -2.43 28.34 0.23
CA VAL A 329 -1.53 27.54 -0.61
C VAL A 329 -2.26 27.14 -1.88
N ILE A 330 -1.76 27.58 -3.04
CA ILE A 330 -2.31 27.19 -4.34
C ILE A 330 -1.70 25.85 -4.75
N ARG A 331 -2.51 24.80 -4.69
CA ARG A 331 -2.06 23.43 -4.94
C ARG A 331 -1.49 23.27 -6.35
N LYS A 332 -0.34 22.61 -6.49
CA LYS A 332 0.30 22.31 -7.76
C LYS A 332 1.08 20.99 -7.66
N ASN A 333 1.10 20.20 -8.74
CA ASN A 333 2.14 19.19 -8.88
C ASN A 333 3.50 19.89 -9.10
N PRO A 334 4.55 19.54 -8.34
CA PRO A 334 5.90 20.03 -8.54
C PRO A 334 6.46 19.63 -9.92
#